data_AF-A0A6C0EXT7-F1
#
_entry.id   AF-A0A6C0EXT7-F1
#
_cell.length_a   1.000
_cell.length_b   1.000
_cell.length_c   1.000
_cell.angle_alpha   90.00
_cell.angle_beta   90.00
_cell.angle_gamma   90.00
#
_symmetry.space_group_name_H-M   'P 1'
#
loop_
_entity.id
_entity.type
_entity.pdbx_description
1 polymer ?
#
loop_
_entity_poly.entity_id
_entity_poly.type
_entity_poly.pdbx_seq_one_letter_code
_entity_poly.pdbx_strand_id
1 'polypeptide(L)'
;MCYNKDISIYTYVIGLASSYLLIINDKKSLKILGVFFMAAIQMQLIEYFLWNNDKCDDINIQISTIGALINFIQPVILYLAILYYNKNITKQNKNIINIVMIIYIIIIFIHLIKLFPLGCTNVTETSYPYLQWSWFYKLNVSNITLFLISIMFPISLMLLFYFGLDKSYNLKLSVPCILSFIISYIIYRKQRVFGTLWCWFAVFVPFIMVLFDKFDK
;
A
#
# COMPACT_ATOMS: atom_id res chain seq x y z
N MET A 1 -9.30 4.34 7.82
CA MET A 1 -8.13 3.55 8.28
C MET A 1 -7.79 3.88 9.71
N CYS A 2 -7.21 2.92 10.41
CA CYS A 2 -6.45 3.03 11.65
C CYS A 2 -7.24 3.27 12.94
N TYR A 3 -8.31 4.06 12.91
CA TYR A 3 -8.94 4.53 14.16
C TYR A 3 -10.25 3.83 14.50
N ASN A 4 -11.13 3.61 13.53
CA ASN A 4 -12.41 2.91 13.72
C ASN A 4 -13.05 2.54 12.37
N LYS A 5 -14.14 1.77 12.43
CA LYS A 5 -14.94 1.34 11.27
C LYS A 5 -15.47 2.52 10.43
N ASP A 6 -15.97 3.57 11.07
CA ASP A 6 -16.66 4.68 10.38
C ASP A 6 -15.67 5.47 9.52
N ILE A 7 -14.51 5.78 10.07
CA ILE A 7 -13.41 6.42 9.34
C ILE A 7 -12.97 5.53 8.19
N SER A 8 -12.85 4.22 8.39
CA SER A 8 -12.48 3.29 7.32
C SER A 8 -13.45 3.30 6.15
N ILE A 9 -14.77 3.25 6.39
CA ILE A 9 -15.73 3.29 5.28
C ILE A 9 -15.77 4.67 4.59
N TYR A 10 -15.68 5.78 5.32
CA TYR A 10 -15.63 7.11 4.71
C TYR A 10 -14.38 7.30 3.86
N THR A 11 -13.21 6.91 4.38
CA THR A 11 -11.97 6.95 3.60
C THR A 11 -12.00 6.03 2.39
N TYR A 12 -12.65 4.87 2.48
CA TYR A 12 -12.87 3.99 1.34
C TYR A 12 -13.64 4.69 0.21
N VAL A 13 -14.80 5.29 0.53
CA VAL A 13 -15.64 5.98 -0.46
C VAL A 13 -14.90 7.15 -1.11
N ILE A 14 -14.24 8.00 -0.31
CA ILE A 14 -13.48 9.15 -0.81
C ILE A 14 -12.32 8.67 -1.70
N GLY A 15 -11.56 7.68 -1.25
CA GLY A 15 -10.43 7.14 -2.00
C GLY A 15 -10.86 6.42 -3.28
N LEU A 16 -11.99 5.72 -3.26
CA LEU A 16 -12.59 5.06 -4.43
C LEU A 16 -13.00 6.10 -5.48
N ALA A 17 -13.76 7.12 -5.08
CA ALA A 17 -14.21 8.18 -5.98
C ALA A 17 -13.02 8.96 -6.57
N SER A 18 -12.06 9.36 -5.75
CA SER A 18 -10.87 10.09 -6.22
C SER A 18 -9.95 9.24 -7.11
N SER A 19 -9.77 7.95 -6.81
CA SER A 19 -9.04 7.02 -7.68
C SER A 19 -9.73 6.85 -9.03
N TYR A 20 -11.06 6.74 -9.05
CA TYR A 20 -11.84 6.69 -10.29
C TYR A 20 -11.67 7.97 -11.13
N LEU A 21 -11.71 9.14 -10.50
CA LEU A 21 -11.46 10.42 -11.18
C LEU A 21 -10.06 10.50 -11.82
N LEU A 22 -9.05 9.87 -11.20
CA LEU A 22 -7.71 9.76 -11.80
C LEU A 22 -7.68 8.83 -13.02
N ILE A 23 -8.46 7.73 -13.02
CA ILE A 23 -8.51 6.77 -14.14
C ILE A 23 -9.10 7.40 -15.40
N ILE A 24 -10.12 8.25 -15.26
CA ILE A 24 -10.77 8.90 -16.40
C ILE A 24 -9.99 10.12 -16.93
N ASN A 25 -8.89 10.52 -16.29
CA ASN A 25 -8.06 11.64 -16.73
C ASN A 25 -7.19 11.25 -17.94
N ASP A 26 -6.99 12.15 -18.91
CA ASP A 26 -6.21 11.87 -20.12
C ASP A 26 -4.71 11.62 -19.88
N LYS A 27 -4.14 12.16 -18.81
CA LYS A 27 -2.71 12.02 -18.50
C LYS A 27 -2.42 10.59 -18.05
N LYS A 28 -1.60 9.87 -18.82
CA LYS A 28 -1.21 8.46 -18.55
C LYS A 28 -0.70 8.22 -17.12
N SER A 29 0.09 9.14 -16.56
CA SER A 29 0.59 9.03 -15.18
C SER A 29 -0.55 9.07 -14.16
N LEU A 30 -1.58 9.88 -14.38
CA LEU A 30 -2.76 9.91 -13.51
C LEU A 30 -3.59 8.63 -13.65
N LYS A 31 -3.74 8.08 -14.86
CA LYS A 31 -4.40 6.77 -15.06
C LYS A 31 -3.69 5.65 -14.29
N ILE A 32 -2.36 5.60 -14.34
CA ILE A 32 -1.53 4.63 -13.60
C ILE A 32 -1.81 4.74 -12.10
N LEU A 33 -1.79 5.97 -11.57
CA LEU A 33 -2.05 6.23 -10.17
C LEU A 33 -3.47 5.86 -9.76
N GLY A 34 -4.46 6.20 -10.59
CA GLY A 34 -5.85 5.82 -10.36
C GLY A 34 -6.02 4.31 -10.23
N VAL A 35 -5.40 3.52 -11.12
CA VAL A 35 -5.42 2.05 -11.03
C VAL A 35 -4.71 1.54 -9.78
N PHE A 36 -3.53 2.07 -9.46
CA PHE A 36 -2.79 1.68 -8.25
C PHE A 36 -3.59 1.98 -6.97
N PHE A 37 -4.12 3.20 -6.83
CA PHE A 37 -4.86 3.61 -5.65
C PHE A 37 -6.25 2.96 -5.55
N MET A 38 -6.85 2.57 -6.67
CA MET A 38 -8.04 1.71 -6.68
C MET A 38 -7.78 0.36 -5.99
N ALA A 39 -6.58 -0.19 -6.13
CA ALA A 39 -6.17 -1.40 -5.41
C ALA A 39 -5.77 -1.08 -3.97
N ALA A 40 -5.00 -0.02 -3.74
CA ALA A 40 -4.55 0.36 -2.40
C ALA A 40 -5.73 0.69 -1.47
N ILE A 41 -6.79 1.32 -1.98
CA ILE A 41 -7.95 1.71 -1.18
C ILE A 41 -8.76 0.51 -0.68
N GLN A 42 -8.62 -0.67 -1.30
CA GLN A 42 -9.26 -1.90 -0.79
C GLN A 42 -8.80 -2.22 0.64
N MET A 43 -7.61 -1.75 1.07
CA MET A 43 -7.19 -1.87 2.46
C MET A 43 -8.11 -1.14 3.44
N GLN A 44 -8.80 -0.06 3.04
CA GLN A 44 -9.80 0.60 3.88
C GLN A 44 -11.03 -0.27 4.11
N LEU A 45 -11.47 -0.96 3.05
CA LEU A 45 -12.59 -1.88 3.13
C LEU A 45 -12.24 -3.11 3.98
N ILE A 46 -11.03 -3.66 3.80
CA ILE A 46 -10.51 -4.72 4.67
C ILE A 46 -10.51 -4.28 6.14
N GLU A 47 -10.01 -3.08 6.43
CA GLU A 47 -10.02 -2.58 7.80
C GLU A 47 -11.43 -2.35 8.36
N TYR A 48 -12.37 -1.86 7.55
CA TYR A 48 -13.76 -1.76 7.97
C TYR A 48 -14.30 -3.12 8.44
N PHE A 49 -14.01 -4.18 7.70
CA PHE A 49 -14.42 -5.54 8.09
C PHE A 49 -13.66 -6.05 9.32
N LEU A 50 -12.36 -5.76 9.45
CA LEU A 50 -11.59 -6.11 10.65
C LEU A 50 -12.10 -5.41 11.91
N TRP A 51 -12.48 -4.12 11.81
CA TRP A 51 -13.06 -3.38 12.93
C TRP A 51 -14.43 -3.92 13.35
N ASN A 52 -15.21 -4.46 12.42
CA ASN A 52 -16.49 -5.11 12.73
C ASN A 52 -16.33 -6.53 13.29
N ASN A 53 -15.17 -7.15 13.09
CA ASN A 53 -14.84 -8.51 13.53
C ASN A 53 -13.56 -8.48 14.36
N ASP A 54 -13.56 -7.71 15.46
CA ASP A 54 -12.38 -7.51 16.32
C ASP A 54 -12.03 -8.75 17.16
N LYS A 55 -12.98 -9.67 17.31
CA LYS A 55 -12.79 -10.98 17.92
C LYS A 55 -11.87 -11.84 17.06
N CYS A 56 -10.98 -12.57 17.72
CA CYS A 56 -10.08 -13.50 17.05
C CYS A 56 -10.82 -14.81 16.71
N ASP A 57 -11.52 -14.81 15.58
CA ASP A 57 -12.23 -15.96 15.02
C ASP A 57 -11.79 -16.25 13.57
N ASP A 58 -12.37 -17.29 12.97
CA ASP A 58 -12.05 -17.69 11.59
C ASP A 58 -12.35 -16.59 10.57
N ILE A 59 -13.35 -15.75 10.82
CA ILE A 59 -13.72 -14.62 9.94
C ILE A 59 -12.60 -13.58 9.97
N ASN A 60 -12.12 -13.19 11.15
CA ASN A 60 -10.98 -12.27 11.28
C ASN A 60 -9.72 -12.82 10.60
N ILE A 61 -9.42 -14.10 10.77
CA ILE A 61 -8.25 -14.75 10.16
C ILE A 61 -8.37 -14.71 8.62
N GLN A 62 -9.54 -15.01 8.07
CA GLN A 62 -9.80 -14.94 6.64
C GLN A 62 -9.66 -13.52 6.09
N ILE A 63 -10.27 -12.52 6.76
CA ILE A 63 -10.15 -11.12 6.35
C ILE A 63 -8.69 -10.66 6.42
N SER A 64 -7.97 -11.05 7.48
CA SER A 64 -6.55 -10.72 7.65
C SER A 64 -5.69 -11.35 6.55
N THR A 65 -6.00 -12.59 6.15
CA THR A 65 -5.33 -13.30 5.04
C THR A 65 -5.56 -12.56 3.72
N ILE A 66 -6.81 -12.20 3.41
CA ILE A 66 -7.16 -11.43 2.21
C ILE A 66 -6.47 -10.06 2.25
N GLY A 67 -6.48 -9.38 3.39
CA GLY A 67 -5.79 -8.11 3.62
C GLY A 67 -4.31 -8.17 3.34
N ALA A 68 -3.62 -9.20 3.84
CA ALA A 68 -2.21 -9.42 3.56
C ALA A 68 -1.95 -9.59 2.06
N LEU A 69 -2.74 -10.42 1.37
CA LEU A 69 -2.61 -10.65 -0.08
C LEU A 69 -2.85 -9.38 -0.90
N ILE A 70 -3.93 -8.64 -0.59
CA ILE A 70 -4.24 -7.35 -1.22
C ILE A 70 -3.13 -6.34 -0.98
N ASN A 71 -2.57 -6.30 0.24
CA ASN A 71 -1.48 -5.38 0.53
C ASN A 71 -0.25 -5.71 -0.32
N PHE A 72 0.20 -6.97 -0.32
CA PHE A 72 1.41 -7.38 -1.01
C PHE A 72 1.32 -7.36 -2.54
N ILE A 73 0.12 -7.43 -3.13
CA ILE A 73 -0.04 -7.33 -4.59
C ILE A 73 0.01 -5.88 -5.11
N GLN A 74 -0.06 -4.86 -4.25
CA GLN A 74 -0.09 -3.45 -4.68
C GLN A 74 1.09 -3.04 -5.58
N PRO A 75 2.36 -3.38 -5.30
CA PRO A 75 3.47 -3.05 -6.20
C PRO A 75 3.38 -3.76 -7.55
N VAL A 76 2.81 -4.98 -7.58
CA VAL A 76 2.57 -5.72 -8.83
C VAL A 76 1.53 -5.00 -9.67
N ILE A 77 0.44 -4.52 -9.06
CA ILE A 77 -0.60 -3.74 -9.76
C ILE A 77 -0.03 -2.44 -10.32
N LEU A 78 0.79 -1.72 -9.54
CA LEU A 78 1.47 -0.50 -10.01
C LEU A 78 2.35 -0.80 -11.23
N TYR A 79 3.17 -1.84 -11.15
CA TYR A 79 4.04 -2.27 -12.25
C TYR A 79 3.24 -2.60 -13.52
N LEU A 80 2.18 -3.39 -13.40
CA LEU A 80 1.33 -3.75 -14.54
C LEU A 80 0.66 -2.50 -15.14
N ALA A 81 0.17 -1.58 -14.30
CA ALA A 81 -0.39 -0.32 -14.76
C ALA A 81 0.64 0.54 -15.51
N ILE A 82 1.88 0.61 -15.03
CA ILE A 82 2.99 1.31 -15.71
C ILE A 82 3.22 0.71 -17.10
N LEU A 83 3.35 -0.62 -17.21
CA LEU A 83 3.57 -1.28 -18.51
C LEU A 83 2.37 -1.13 -19.46
N TYR A 84 1.16 -1.06 -18.91
CA TYR A 84 -0.04 -0.89 -19.70
C TYR A 84 -0.17 0.53 -20.26
N TYR A 85 -0.08 1.57 -19.43
CA TYR A 85 -0.34 2.96 -19.83
C TYR A 85 0.89 3.74 -20.29
N ASN A 86 2.10 3.46 -19.79
CA ASN A 86 3.31 4.19 -20.15
C ASN A 86 4.12 3.48 -21.25
N LYS A 87 3.57 3.45 -22.48
CA LYS A 87 4.23 2.79 -23.63
C LYS A 87 5.57 3.44 -24.04
N ASN A 88 5.76 4.71 -23.72
CA ASN A 88 6.96 5.47 -24.07
C ASN A 88 8.03 5.47 -22.95
N ILE A 89 7.94 4.57 -21.98
CA ILE A 89 8.98 4.40 -20.97
C ILE A 89 10.32 4.08 -21.63
N THR A 90 11.40 4.72 -21.19
CA THR A 90 12.73 4.46 -21.74
C THR A 90 13.13 3.01 -21.49
N LYS A 91 13.88 2.40 -22.43
CA LYS A 91 14.34 1.01 -22.30
C LYS A 91 15.11 0.79 -20.99
N GLN A 92 15.92 1.77 -20.59
CA GLN A 92 16.66 1.74 -19.33
C GLN A 92 15.72 1.71 -18.12
N ASN A 93 14.75 2.63 -18.04
CA ASN A 93 13.80 2.65 -16.92
C ASN A 93 12.96 1.38 -16.87
N LYS A 94 12.53 0.86 -18.03
CA LYS A 94 11.81 -0.41 -18.13
C LYS A 94 12.61 -1.58 -17.56
N ASN A 95 13.90 -1.66 -17.90
CA ASN A 95 14.77 -2.70 -17.35
C ASN A 95 14.90 -2.58 -15.82
N ILE A 96 15.05 -1.36 -15.30
CA ILE A 96 15.14 -1.12 -13.85
C ILE A 96 13.86 -1.59 -13.14
N ILE A 97 12.68 -1.16 -13.59
CA ILE A 97 11.42 -1.57 -12.95
C ILE A 97 11.18 -3.08 -13.05
N ASN A 98 11.57 -3.73 -14.15
CA ASN A 98 11.47 -5.18 -14.30
C ASN A 98 12.36 -5.90 -13.28
N ILE A 99 13.61 -5.46 -13.10
CA ILE A 99 14.54 -6.02 -12.12
C ILE A 99 14.00 -5.84 -10.70
N VAL A 100 13.53 -4.63 -10.36
CA VAL A 100 12.90 -4.34 -9.07
C VAL A 100 11.74 -5.29 -8.80
N MET A 101 10.89 -5.54 -9.80
CA MET A 101 9.74 -6.42 -9.64
C MET A 101 10.10 -7.90 -9.53
N ILE A 102 11.11 -8.37 -10.27
CA ILE A 102 11.59 -9.76 -10.13
C ILE A 102 12.11 -9.98 -8.71
N ILE A 103 12.94 -9.06 -8.20
CA ILE A 103 13.47 -9.12 -6.82
C ILE A 103 12.31 -9.09 -5.81
N TYR A 104 11.36 -8.17 -5.98
CA TYR A 104 10.20 -8.06 -5.10
C TYR A 104 9.38 -9.35 -5.09
N ILE A 105 9.08 -9.94 -6.25
CA ILE A 105 8.31 -11.19 -6.38
C ILE A 105 9.01 -12.37 -5.70
N ILE A 106 10.33 -12.50 -5.85
CA ILE A 106 11.10 -13.57 -5.19
C ILE A 106 11.02 -13.42 -3.67
N ILE A 107 11.25 -12.21 -3.15
CA ILE A 107 11.23 -11.94 -1.71
C ILE A 107 9.83 -12.18 -1.14
N ILE A 108 8.78 -11.67 -1.79
CA ILE A 108 7.42 -11.85 -1.31
C ILE A 108 7.01 -13.33 -1.36
N PHE A 109 7.40 -14.08 -2.39
CA PHE A 109 7.09 -15.51 -2.46
C PHE A 109 7.70 -16.29 -1.28
N ILE A 110 8.98 -16.06 -0.99
CA ILE A 110 9.66 -16.66 0.17
C ILE A 110 8.98 -16.24 1.48
N HIS A 111 8.55 -14.98 1.58
CA HIS A 111 7.86 -14.48 2.75
C HIS A 111 6.49 -15.14 2.94
N LEU A 112 5.67 -15.24 1.89
CA LEU A 112 4.32 -15.80 1.96
C LEU A 112 4.33 -17.27 2.43
N ILE A 113 5.31 -18.07 1.99
CA ILE A 113 5.48 -19.46 2.45
C ILE A 113 5.64 -19.54 3.97
N LYS A 114 6.38 -18.59 4.57
CA LYS A 114 6.63 -18.54 6.03
C LYS A 114 5.49 -17.86 6.78
N LEU A 115 4.80 -16.94 6.09
CA LEU A 115 3.78 -16.11 6.67
C LEU A 115 2.48 -16.88 6.95
N PHE A 116 2.09 -17.78 6.06
CA PHE A 116 0.85 -18.55 6.22
C PHE A 116 1.04 -19.84 7.06
N PRO A 117 0.01 -20.28 7.80
CA PRO A 117 -1.28 -19.60 8.03
C PRO A 117 -1.11 -18.34 8.88
N LEU A 118 -2.00 -17.37 8.68
CA LEU A 118 -1.94 -16.07 9.35
C LEU A 118 -2.70 -16.10 10.69
N GLY A 119 -2.29 -15.24 11.63
CA GLY A 119 -3.05 -15.00 12.87
C GLY A 119 -4.07 -13.87 12.72
N CYS A 120 -4.79 -13.58 13.80
CA CYS A 120 -5.79 -12.51 13.88
C CYS A 120 -5.16 -11.12 13.88
N THR A 121 -5.84 -10.18 13.22
CA THR A 121 -5.55 -8.74 13.28
C THR A 121 -6.53 -8.09 14.24
N ASN A 122 -6.04 -7.57 15.36
CA ASN A 122 -6.86 -6.98 16.40
C ASN A 122 -6.14 -5.80 17.09
N VAL A 123 -6.87 -5.11 17.98
CA VAL A 123 -6.27 -4.14 18.89
C VAL A 123 -5.65 -4.89 20.06
N THR A 124 -4.36 -4.66 20.31
CA THR A 124 -3.61 -5.20 21.45
C THR A 124 -3.34 -4.09 22.46
N GLU A 125 -2.91 -4.45 23.68
CA GLU A 125 -2.44 -3.46 24.67
C GLU A 125 -1.32 -2.58 24.10
N THR A 126 -0.45 -3.14 23.26
CA THR A 126 0.66 -2.38 22.65
C THR A 126 0.23 -1.51 21.48
N SER A 127 -0.81 -1.92 20.77
CA SER A 127 -1.26 -1.23 19.55
C SER A 127 -2.39 -0.25 19.78
N TYR A 128 -3.03 -0.26 20.96
CA TYR A 128 -4.13 0.63 21.29
C TYR A 128 -3.82 2.10 20.98
N PRO A 129 -4.72 2.84 20.30
CA PRO A 129 -6.08 2.46 19.86
C PRO A 129 -6.17 1.85 18.45
N TYR A 130 -5.07 1.38 17.86
CA TYR A 130 -4.99 0.96 16.46
C TYR A 130 -5.02 -0.56 16.27
N LEU A 131 -5.52 -1.00 15.11
CA LEU A 131 -5.41 -2.40 14.66
C LEU A 131 -3.96 -2.76 14.35
N GLN A 132 -3.47 -3.84 14.96
CA GLN A 132 -2.16 -4.42 14.65
C GLN A 132 -2.30 -5.50 13.57
N TRP A 133 -1.84 -5.20 12.37
CA TRP A 133 -1.83 -6.16 11.26
C TRP A 133 -0.97 -7.38 11.56
N SER A 134 -1.59 -8.56 11.58
CA SER A 134 -0.91 -9.81 11.94
C SER A 134 0.21 -10.17 10.97
N TRP A 135 0.09 -9.77 9.70
CA TRP A 135 1.11 -10.01 8.69
C TRP A 135 2.38 -9.16 8.84
N PHE A 136 2.35 -8.13 9.69
CA PHE A 136 3.54 -7.38 10.08
C PHE A 136 4.09 -7.77 11.44
N TYR A 137 3.46 -8.71 12.18
CA TYR A 137 3.84 -9.02 13.56
C TYR A 137 3.71 -10.49 13.98
N LYS A 138 3.78 -11.43 13.03
CA LYS A 138 3.74 -12.86 13.34
C LYS A 138 4.99 -13.28 14.13
N LEU A 139 4.80 -13.72 15.38
CA LEU A 139 5.86 -14.09 16.33
C LEU A 139 6.81 -15.19 15.84
N ASN A 140 6.37 -16.06 14.93
CA ASN A 140 7.15 -17.18 14.42
C ASN A 140 7.93 -16.88 13.12
N VAL A 141 7.81 -15.66 12.57
CA VAL A 141 8.59 -15.24 11.40
C VAL A 141 9.86 -14.56 11.89
N SER A 142 11.02 -14.92 11.32
CA SER A 142 12.27 -14.29 11.72
C SER A 142 12.21 -12.77 11.55
N ASN A 143 12.70 -12.03 12.55
CA ASN A 143 12.74 -10.57 12.53
C ASN A 143 13.40 -10.02 11.26
N ILE A 144 14.35 -10.77 10.68
CA ILE A 144 15.02 -10.43 9.42
C ILE A 144 14.07 -10.50 8.24
N THR A 145 13.28 -11.57 8.07
CA THR A 145 12.35 -11.68 6.93
C THR A 145 11.26 -10.59 7.01
N LEU A 146 10.76 -10.33 8.22
CA LEU A 146 9.78 -9.27 8.47
C LEU A 146 10.35 -7.87 8.18
N PHE A 147 11.60 -7.62 8.58
CA PHE A 147 12.30 -6.37 8.30
C PHE A 147 12.53 -6.18 6.80
N LEU A 148 12.98 -7.22 6.11
CA LEU A 148 13.20 -7.18 4.66
C LEU A 148 11.92 -6.82 3.92
N ILE A 149 10.78 -7.45 4.21
CA ILE A 149 9.54 -7.12 3.51
C ILE A 149 9.04 -5.71 3.85
N SER A 150 9.17 -5.30 5.11
CA SER A 150 8.75 -3.97 5.57
C SER A 150 9.50 -2.83 4.88
N ILE A 151 10.74 -3.07 4.46
CA ILE A 151 11.58 -2.10 3.74
C ILE A 151 11.48 -2.26 2.22
N MET A 152 11.46 -3.50 1.72
CA MET A 152 11.37 -3.76 0.28
C MET A 152 10.08 -3.23 -0.31
N PHE A 153 8.97 -3.33 0.41
CA PHE A 153 7.68 -2.81 -0.06
C PHE A 153 7.71 -1.31 -0.40
N PRO A 154 8.04 -0.38 0.53
CA PRO A 154 8.11 1.05 0.21
C PRO A 154 9.22 1.37 -0.80
N ILE A 155 10.36 0.67 -0.78
CA ILE A 155 11.43 0.88 -1.76
C ILE A 155 10.97 0.50 -3.17
N SER A 156 10.30 -0.65 -3.33
CA SER A 156 9.76 -1.06 -4.63
C SER A 156 8.75 -0.04 -5.14
N LEU A 157 7.81 0.43 -4.31
CA LEU A 157 6.88 1.49 -4.70
C LEU A 157 7.59 2.79 -5.10
N MET A 158 8.57 3.24 -4.30
CA MET A 158 9.36 4.44 -4.60
C MET A 158 10.06 4.33 -5.96
N LEU A 159 10.73 3.21 -6.24
CA LEU A 159 11.44 2.98 -7.49
C LEU A 159 10.48 2.88 -8.69
N LEU A 160 9.34 2.21 -8.51
CA LEU A 160 8.29 2.14 -9.52
C LEU A 160 7.72 3.52 -9.84
N PHE A 161 7.45 4.35 -8.84
CA PHE A 161 7.01 5.73 -9.09
C PHE A 161 8.08 6.57 -9.78
N TYR A 162 9.33 6.46 -9.33
CA TYR A 162 10.43 7.28 -9.84
C TYR A 162 10.76 6.97 -11.32
N PHE A 163 10.85 5.68 -11.66
CA PHE A 163 11.24 5.24 -13.01
C PHE A 163 10.05 4.99 -13.94
N GLY A 164 8.86 4.73 -13.40
CA GLY A 164 7.66 4.36 -14.15
C GLY A 164 6.72 5.51 -14.52
N LEU A 165 6.76 6.64 -13.80
CA LEU A 165 5.93 7.81 -14.07
C LEU A 165 6.66 8.89 -14.86
N ASP A 166 5.89 9.84 -15.41
CA ASP A 166 6.46 11.02 -16.06
C ASP A 166 7.12 11.96 -15.04
N LYS A 167 8.06 12.77 -15.53
CA LYS A 167 8.86 13.71 -14.71
C LYS A 167 8.01 14.67 -13.86
N SER A 168 6.81 15.01 -14.31
CA SER A 168 5.89 15.88 -13.56
C SER A 168 5.35 15.24 -12.28
N TYR A 169 5.38 13.90 -12.18
CA TYR A 169 4.77 13.13 -11.09
C TYR A 169 5.75 12.25 -10.33
N ASN A 170 6.84 11.82 -10.97
CA ASN A 170 7.74 10.81 -10.42
C ASN A 170 8.32 11.20 -9.04
N LEU A 171 8.96 12.35 -8.93
CA LEU A 171 9.52 12.88 -7.68
C LEU A 171 8.44 13.32 -6.70
N LYS A 172 7.33 13.90 -7.22
CA LYS A 172 6.19 14.35 -6.41
C LYS A 172 5.54 13.20 -5.63
N LEU A 173 5.74 11.95 -6.06
CA LEU A 173 5.18 10.77 -5.40
C LEU A 173 6.23 9.87 -4.76
N SER A 174 7.39 9.67 -5.41
CA SER A 174 8.43 8.80 -4.87
C SER A 174 8.98 9.34 -3.55
N VAL A 175 9.20 10.65 -3.45
CA VAL A 175 9.76 11.28 -2.24
C VAL A 175 8.74 11.26 -1.08
N PRO A 176 7.48 11.72 -1.24
CA PRO A 176 6.51 11.60 -0.15
C PRO A 176 6.20 10.16 0.24
N CYS A 177 6.24 9.20 -0.70
CA CYS A 177 6.05 7.78 -0.41
C CYS A 177 7.08 7.28 0.62
N ILE A 178 8.38 7.52 0.39
CA ILE A 178 9.42 7.06 1.32
C ILE A 178 9.48 7.90 2.60
N LEU A 179 9.27 9.21 2.52
CA LEU A 179 9.27 10.08 3.69
C LEU A 179 8.12 9.74 4.65
N SER A 180 6.91 9.55 4.13
CA SER A 180 5.75 9.14 4.95
C SER A 180 5.98 7.78 5.61
N PHE A 181 6.64 6.83 4.93
CA PHE A 181 7.03 5.56 5.53
C PHE A 181 8.01 5.75 6.68
N ILE A 182 9.08 6.53 6.48
CA ILE A 182 10.10 6.81 7.49
C ILE A 182 9.46 7.48 8.72
N ILE A 183 8.63 8.50 8.51
CA ILE A 183 7.90 9.19 9.57
C ILE A 183 7.02 8.20 10.33
N SER A 184 6.22 7.40 9.63
CA SER A 184 5.36 6.41 10.26
C SER A 184 6.16 5.38 11.07
N TYR A 185 7.28 4.90 10.52
CA TYR A 185 8.16 3.96 11.20
C TYR A 185 8.77 4.55 12.46
N ILE A 186 9.30 5.78 12.41
CA ILE A 186 9.92 6.43 13.58
C ILE A 186 8.89 6.64 14.70
N ILE A 187 7.69 7.14 14.36
CA ILE A 187 6.66 7.48 15.36
C ILE A 187 5.99 6.21 15.91
N TYR A 188 5.62 5.28 15.04
CA TYR A 188 4.68 4.20 15.37
C TYR A 188 5.29 2.81 15.46
N ARG A 189 6.61 2.65 15.32
CA ARG A 189 7.28 1.35 15.48
C ARG A 189 7.03 0.73 16.85
N LYS A 190 7.04 1.51 17.93
CA LYS A 190 6.85 1.00 19.30
C LYS A 190 5.44 0.43 19.51
N GLN A 191 4.43 1.06 18.89
CA GLN A 191 3.02 0.63 18.94
C GLN A 191 2.69 -0.48 17.94
N ARG A 192 3.67 -0.92 17.15
CA ARG A 192 3.50 -2.00 16.17
C ARG A 192 2.41 -1.74 15.11
N VAL A 193 2.22 -0.48 14.71
CA VAL A 193 1.14 -0.08 13.77
C VAL A 193 1.64 0.82 12.63
N PHE A 194 2.95 0.87 12.39
CA PHE A 194 3.54 1.74 11.38
C PHE A 194 3.04 1.45 9.95
N GLY A 195 2.75 0.19 9.62
CA GLY A 195 2.23 -0.19 8.30
C GLY A 195 0.83 0.37 8.06
N THR A 196 -0.06 0.14 9.02
CA THR A 196 -1.44 0.63 9.04
C THR A 196 -1.47 2.15 8.88
N LEU A 197 -0.69 2.88 9.67
CA LEU A 197 -0.66 4.35 9.64
C LEU A 197 0.02 4.93 8.40
N TRP A 198 1.01 4.23 7.85
CA TRP A 198 1.60 4.63 6.59
C TRP A 198 0.59 4.55 5.44
N CYS A 199 -0.17 3.46 5.37
CA CYS A 199 -1.23 3.30 4.38
C CYS A 199 -2.38 4.31 4.55
N TRP A 200 -2.60 4.86 5.74
CA TRP A 200 -3.62 5.91 5.94
C TRP A 200 -3.29 7.19 5.18
N PHE A 201 -2.01 7.59 5.16
CA PHE A 201 -1.59 8.75 4.35
C PHE A 201 -1.86 8.55 2.86
N ALA A 202 -1.79 7.30 2.37
CA ALA A 202 -2.01 6.97 0.97
C ALA A 202 -3.45 7.25 0.49
N VAL A 203 -4.44 7.25 1.38
CA VAL A 203 -5.86 7.52 1.05
C VAL A 203 -6.05 8.91 0.45
N PHE A 204 -5.32 9.90 0.94
CA PHE A 204 -5.50 11.29 0.55
C PHE A 204 -4.73 11.64 -0.73
N VAL A 205 -3.79 10.80 -1.14
CA VAL A 205 -2.94 11.06 -2.31
C VAL A 205 -3.78 11.21 -3.59
N PRO A 206 -4.73 10.31 -3.93
CA PRO A 206 -5.55 10.48 -5.13
C PRO A 206 -6.32 11.80 -5.15
N PHE A 207 -6.92 12.17 -4.02
CA PHE A 207 -7.68 13.41 -3.89
C PHE A 207 -6.79 14.64 -4.12
N ILE A 208 -5.61 14.66 -3.48
CA ILE A 208 -4.61 15.72 -3.64
C ILE A 208 -4.14 15.81 -5.11
N MET A 209 -3.93 14.66 -5.77
CA MET A 209 -3.52 14.61 -7.18
C MET A 209 -4.60 15.15 -8.13
N VAL A 210 -5.89 14.87 -7.87
CA VAL A 210 -7.01 15.45 -8.63
C VAL A 210 -7.04 16.98 -8.48
N LEU A 211 -6.79 17.50 -7.28
CA LEU A 211 -6.75 18.94 -7.04
C LEU A 211 -5.58 19.60 -7.77
N PHE A 212 -4.35 19.07 -7.62
CA PHE A 212 -3.18 19.64 -8.28
C PHE A 212 -3.31 19.65 -9.81
N ASP A 213 -3.89 18.61 -10.41
CA ASP A 213 -4.07 18.56 -11.86
C ASP A 213 -4.95 19.68 -12.42
N LYS A 214 -5.92 20.15 -11.63
CA LYS A 214 -6.79 21.27 -12.01
C LYS A 214 -6.06 22.62 -12.00
N PHE A 215 -5.04 22.78 -11.15
CA PHE A 215 -4.30 24.03 -11.00
C PHE A 215 -3.06 24.13 -11.90
N ASP A 216 -2.57 23.00 -12.42
CA ASP A 216 -1.45 22.95 -13.39
C ASP A 216 -1.92 23.21 -14.86
N LYS A 217 -3.20 23.58 -15.08
CA LYS A 217 -3.76 23.98 -16.38
C LYS A 217 -3.81 25.51 -16.48
#